data_AF-A0AA40EE57-F1
#
_entry.id   AF-A0AA40EE57-F1
#
_cell.length_a   1.000
_cell.length_b   1.000
_cell.length_c   1.000
_cell.angle_alpha   90.00
_cell.angle_beta   90.00
_cell.angle_gamma   90.00
#
_symmetry.space_group_name_H-M   'P 1'
#
loop_
_entity.id
_entity.type
_entity.pdbx_description
1 polymer ?
#
loop_
_entity_poly.entity_id
_entity_poly.type
_entity_poly.pdbx_seq_one_letter_code
_entity_poly.pdbx_strand_id
1 'polypeptide(L)'
;MLDFFLRPSHFFSLDAAARYRFFNQPLLHVPQVRAWSETPVLFACRLVCRPELVDRLLALAGGGGGLGRTNSLGWGPVHCVAASPLSGQALRDSATRLIRHLAGKGCGLMDRAAIDHGNTPAHLAAELDRVDILDHLAVLTGGDCLHRENHRGLTPIQLVVMKRRTCAQVFRYLRDLKLT
;
A
#
# COMPACT_ATOMS: atom_id res chain seq x y z
N MET A 1 24.04 -17.59 -23.37
CA MET A 1 22.66 -17.96 -23.01
C MET A 1 22.49 -17.51 -21.56
N LEU A 2 21.96 -16.30 -21.37
CA LEU A 2 22.18 -15.47 -20.16
C LEU A 2 21.25 -15.86 -19.00
N ASP A 3 21.86 -16.38 -17.93
CA ASP A 3 21.29 -16.45 -16.58
C ASP A 3 21.17 -15.03 -16.00
N PHE A 4 19.95 -14.48 -15.96
CA PHE A 4 19.62 -13.31 -15.13
C PHE A 4 18.80 -13.76 -13.93
N PHE A 5 19.47 -14.41 -12.97
CA PHE A 5 19.00 -14.43 -11.60
C PHE A 5 19.05 -13.00 -11.05
N LEU A 6 17.91 -12.31 -11.09
CA LEU A 6 17.74 -11.02 -10.42
C LEU A 6 17.88 -11.25 -8.92
N ARG A 7 19.06 -10.93 -8.38
CA ARG A 7 19.30 -10.86 -6.94
C ARG A 7 18.35 -9.82 -6.33
N PRO A 8 17.83 -10.06 -5.11
CA PRO A 8 16.88 -9.15 -4.44
C PRO A 8 17.36 -7.69 -4.39
N SER A 9 18.67 -7.47 -4.28
CA SER A 9 19.30 -6.15 -4.19
C SER A 9 19.08 -5.25 -5.43
N HIS A 10 18.84 -5.81 -6.62
CA HIS A 10 18.60 -5.01 -7.83
C HIS A 10 17.13 -4.62 -8.04
N PHE A 11 16.20 -5.21 -7.28
CA PHE A 11 14.77 -4.88 -7.35
C PHE A 11 14.44 -3.54 -6.69
N PHE A 12 15.23 -3.12 -5.70
CA PHE A 12 14.97 -1.95 -4.86
C PHE A 12 15.29 -0.59 -5.53
N SER A 13 16.02 -0.60 -6.64
CA SER A 13 16.30 0.58 -7.47
C SER A 13 15.18 0.90 -8.48
N LEU A 14 14.16 0.05 -8.58
CA LEU A 14 13.08 0.27 -9.54
C LEU A 14 12.14 1.37 -9.05
N ASP A 15 11.87 2.31 -9.95
CA ASP A 15 10.86 3.35 -9.74
C ASP A 15 9.46 2.72 -9.57
N ALA A 16 8.54 3.47 -8.96
CA ALA A 16 7.14 3.10 -8.76
C ALA A 16 6.51 2.51 -10.02
N ALA A 17 6.79 3.09 -11.19
CA ALA A 17 6.28 2.65 -12.47
C ALA A 17 6.83 1.27 -12.88
N ALA A 18 8.09 0.94 -12.53
CA ALA A 18 8.67 -0.36 -12.80
C ALA A 18 8.15 -1.42 -11.80
N ARG A 19 7.90 -1.04 -10.54
CA ARG A 19 7.18 -1.87 -9.57
C ARG A 19 5.75 -2.12 -10.05
N TYR A 20 5.03 -1.09 -10.49
CA TYR A 20 3.68 -1.17 -11.02
C TYR A 20 3.59 -2.02 -12.29
N ARG A 21 4.53 -1.89 -13.24
CA ARG A 21 4.63 -2.77 -14.42
C ARG A 21 4.89 -4.22 -14.05
N PHE A 22 5.72 -4.46 -13.03
CA PHE A 22 5.92 -5.80 -12.47
C PHE A 22 4.63 -6.35 -11.83
N PHE A 23 3.86 -5.49 -11.14
CA PHE A 23 2.55 -5.85 -10.57
C PHE A 23 1.42 -6.06 -11.61
N ASN A 24 1.60 -5.62 -12.87
CA ASN A 24 0.58 -5.66 -13.94
C ASN A 24 0.94 -6.57 -15.13
N GLN A 25 1.93 -7.46 -15.00
CA GLN A 25 2.18 -8.49 -16.01
C GLN A 25 1.02 -9.53 -16.01
N PRO A 26 0.62 -10.08 -17.18
CA PRO A 26 -0.42 -11.10 -17.25
C PRO A 26 -0.01 -12.33 -16.42
N LEU A 27 -0.96 -12.89 -15.68
CA LEU A 27 -0.82 -14.05 -14.78
C LEU A 27 -0.44 -15.38 -15.49
N LEU A 28 0.24 -15.35 -16.64
CA LEU A 28 0.59 -16.53 -17.43
C LEU A 28 1.85 -17.25 -16.98
N HIS A 29 2.45 -16.81 -15.88
CA HIS A 29 3.37 -17.62 -15.12
C HIS A 29 3.05 -17.35 -13.66
N VAL A 30 2.79 -18.40 -12.89
CA VAL A 30 2.71 -18.32 -11.42
C VAL A 30 4.07 -18.73 -10.85
N PRO A 31 5.16 -17.94 -10.96
CA PRO A 31 6.37 -18.23 -10.22
C PRO A 31 6.20 -17.66 -8.82
N GLN A 32 5.73 -18.55 -7.95
CA GLN A 32 5.92 -18.52 -6.50
C GLN A 32 5.28 -17.36 -5.71
N VAL A 33 4.19 -17.74 -5.05
CA VAL A 33 3.64 -17.14 -3.81
C VAL A 33 4.68 -17.05 -2.66
N ARG A 34 5.96 -17.40 -2.87
CA ARG A 34 7.03 -17.40 -1.87
C ARG A 34 7.91 -16.14 -1.85
N ALA A 35 7.75 -15.21 -2.79
CA ALA A 35 8.64 -14.04 -2.87
C ALA A 35 8.48 -13.02 -1.72
N TRP A 36 7.32 -12.97 -1.06
CA TRP A 36 6.99 -11.87 -0.13
C TRP A 36 6.66 -12.27 1.32
N SER A 37 6.74 -13.56 1.68
CA SER A 37 6.28 -14.09 2.97
C SER A 37 4.92 -13.52 3.41
N GLU A 38 4.02 -13.31 2.45
CA GLU A 38 2.77 -12.60 2.67
C GLU A 38 1.77 -13.53 3.36
N THR A 39 1.16 -13.08 4.47
CA THR A 39 0.11 -13.86 5.12
C THR A 39 -1.15 -13.87 4.24
N PRO A 40 -2.04 -14.87 4.37
CA PRO A 40 -3.31 -14.88 3.64
C PRO A 40 -4.12 -13.59 3.84
N VAL A 41 -4.04 -12.99 5.03
CA VAL A 41 -4.69 -11.72 5.37
C VAL A 41 -4.12 -10.57 4.53
N LEU A 42 -2.79 -10.45 4.44
CA LEU A 42 -2.14 -9.39 3.66
C LEU A 42 -2.42 -9.54 2.16
N PHE A 43 -2.42 -10.77 1.66
CA PHE A 43 -2.79 -11.08 0.28
C PHE A 43 -4.24 -10.66 -0.02
N ALA A 44 -5.19 -10.99 0.87
CA ALA A 44 -6.59 -10.60 0.72
C ALA A 44 -6.76 -9.08 0.76
N CYS A 45 -5.99 -8.36 1.59
CA CYS A 45 -5.99 -6.90 1.62
C CYS A 45 -5.52 -6.28 0.30
N ARG A 46 -4.56 -6.91 -0.39
CA ARG A 46 -3.97 -6.38 -1.62
C ARG A 46 -4.78 -6.67 -2.88
N LEU A 47 -5.28 -7.90 -3.03
CA LEU A 47 -5.85 -8.37 -4.31
C LEU A 47 -7.35 -8.62 -4.28
N VAL A 48 -7.98 -8.64 -3.11
CA VAL A 48 -9.41 -8.91 -2.99
C VAL A 48 -10.16 -7.73 -2.39
N CYS A 49 -9.55 -7.01 -1.44
CA CYS A 49 -10.12 -5.82 -0.80
C CYS A 49 -11.51 -6.06 -0.16
N ARG A 50 -11.80 -7.26 0.35
CA ARG A 50 -13.10 -7.63 0.95
C ARG A 50 -12.99 -7.78 2.48
N PRO A 51 -13.69 -6.94 3.26
CA PRO A 51 -13.69 -7.02 4.73
C PRO A 51 -14.10 -8.41 5.25
N GLU A 52 -15.09 -9.03 4.64
CA GLU A 52 -15.65 -10.30 5.12
C GLU A 52 -14.66 -11.46 4.97
N LEU A 53 -13.88 -11.44 3.88
CA LEU A 53 -12.81 -12.43 3.67
C LEU A 53 -11.68 -12.22 4.68
N VAL A 54 -11.30 -10.97 4.92
CA VAL A 54 -10.28 -10.62 5.92
C VAL A 54 -10.70 -11.12 7.31
N ASP A 55 -11.97 -10.95 7.68
CA ASP A 55 -12.49 -11.42 8.96
C ASP A 55 -12.47 -12.94 9.10
N ARG A 56 -12.86 -13.66 8.05
CA ARG A 56 -12.77 -15.13 8.04
C ARG A 56 -11.33 -15.59 8.20
N LEU A 57 -10.39 -14.97 7.50
CA LEU A 57 -8.97 -15.31 7.58
C LEU A 57 -8.38 -14.98 8.96
N LEU A 58 -8.80 -13.87 9.58
CA LEU A 58 -8.41 -13.52 10.95
C LEU A 58 -8.98 -14.49 11.99
N ALA A 59 -10.23 -14.92 11.83
CA ALA A 59 -10.85 -15.91 12.70
C ALA A 59 -10.13 -17.27 12.62
N LEU A 60 -9.81 -17.73 11.41
CA LEU A 60 -9.03 -18.95 11.19
C LEU A 60 -7.61 -18.86 11.75
N ALA A 61 -7.04 -17.66 11.82
CA ALA A 61 -5.71 -17.41 12.35
C ALA A 61 -5.66 -17.33 13.90
N GLY A 62 -6.77 -17.57 14.61
CA GLY A 62 -6.79 -17.65 16.08
C GLY A 62 -6.96 -16.30 16.80
N GLY A 63 -7.67 -15.34 16.21
CA GLY A 63 -8.22 -14.17 16.92
C GLY A 63 -7.24 -13.03 17.25
N GLY A 64 -5.93 -13.28 17.38
CA GLY A 64 -4.95 -12.25 17.76
C GLY A 64 -3.78 -12.02 16.79
N GLY A 65 -3.56 -12.89 15.80
CA GLY A 65 -2.24 -13.01 15.16
C GLY A 65 -2.01 -12.25 13.84
N GLY A 66 -3.03 -11.67 13.20
CA GLY A 66 -2.92 -11.26 11.80
C GLY A 66 -2.59 -9.79 11.54
N LEU A 67 -3.22 -8.87 12.28
CA LEU A 67 -3.28 -7.45 11.89
C LEU A 67 -1.98 -6.68 12.15
N GLY A 68 -1.18 -7.10 13.13
CA GLY A 68 0.14 -6.54 13.40
C GLY A 68 1.27 -7.20 12.60
N ARG A 69 0.97 -8.21 11.76
CA ARG A 69 1.99 -8.88 10.95
C ARG A 69 2.27 -8.08 9.68
N THR A 70 3.55 -8.00 9.34
CA THR A 70 4.01 -7.43 8.09
C THR A 70 4.56 -8.51 7.15
N ASN A 71 4.49 -8.26 5.85
CA ASN A 71 5.19 -9.08 4.86
C ASN A 71 6.71 -8.79 4.87
N SER A 72 7.47 -9.40 3.98
CA SER A 72 8.93 -9.21 3.89
C SER A 72 9.38 -7.78 3.55
N LEU A 73 8.47 -6.91 3.08
CA LEU A 73 8.74 -5.48 2.84
C LEU A 73 8.47 -4.63 4.08
N GLY A 74 7.96 -5.22 5.16
CA GLY A 74 7.45 -4.51 6.31
C GLY A 74 6.07 -3.90 6.07
N TRP A 75 5.34 -4.34 5.04
CA TRP A 75 3.99 -3.84 4.75
C TRP A 75 2.97 -4.56 5.63
N GLY A 76 2.19 -3.77 6.37
CA GLY A 76 1.02 -4.23 7.08
C GLY A 76 -0.24 -4.24 6.18
N PRO A 77 -1.41 -4.54 6.77
CA PRO A 77 -2.66 -4.63 6.02
C PRO A 77 -2.98 -3.35 5.23
N VAL A 78 -2.81 -2.18 5.85
CA VAL A 78 -3.15 -0.89 5.24
C VAL A 78 -2.20 -0.54 4.10
N HIS A 79 -0.90 -0.87 4.22
CA HIS A 79 0.05 -0.76 3.11
C HIS A 79 -0.38 -1.60 1.91
N CYS A 80 -0.82 -2.84 2.15
CA CYS A 80 -1.30 -3.74 1.10
C CYS A 80 -2.55 -3.18 0.39
N VAL A 81 -3.49 -2.57 1.12
CA VAL A 81 -4.67 -1.93 0.51
C VAL A 81 -4.25 -0.71 -0.33
N ALA A 82 -3.37 0.14 0.20
CA ALA A 82 -2.87 1.32 -0.50
C ALA A 82 -2.11 0.95 -1.78
N ALA A 83 -1.32 -0.13 -1.73
CA ALA A 83 -0.57 -0.67 -2.86
C ALA A 83 -1.37 -1.58 -3.79
N SER A 84 -2.69 -1.72 -3.58
CA SER A 84 -3.52 -2.58 -4.40
C SER A 84 -3.51 -2.12 -5.87
N PRO A 85 -3.21 -3.01 -6.83
CA PRO A 85 -3.21 -2.67 -8.26
C PRO A 85 -4.62 -2.65 -8.86
N LEU A 86 -5.64 -2.95 -8.05
CA LEU A 86 -7.01 -3.08 -8.50
C LEU A 86 -7.54 -1.73 -9.00
N SER A 87 -8.13 -1.76 -10.20
CA SER A 87 -8.72 -0.59 -10.85
C SER A 87 -10.21 -0.78 -11.08
N GLY A 88 -10.96 0.32 -11.10
CA GLY A 88 -12.43 0.31 -11.25
C GLY A 88 -13.17 0.70 -9.96
N GLN A 89 -14.31 1.37 -10.13
CA GLN A 89 -15.01 2.04 -9.02
C GLN A 89 -15.43 1.08 -7.91
N ALA A 90 -16.03 -0.06 -8.25
CA ALA A 90 -16.48 -1.04 -7.25
C ALA A 90 -15.32 -1.57 -6.37
N LEU A 91 -14.12 -1.72 -6.94
CA LEU A 91 -12.93 -2.17 -6.22
C LEU A 91 -12.33 -1.05 -5.37
N ARG A 92 -12.40 0.21 -5.84
CA ARG A 92 -12.07 1.39 -5.02
C ARG A 92 -12.98 1.49 -3.80
N ASP A 93 -14.30 1.36 -3.99
CA ASP A 93 -15.28 1.38 -2.91
C ASP A 93 -15.09 0.22 -1.92
N SER A 94 -14.60 -0.92 -2.42
CA SER A 94 -14.26 -2.07 -1.58
C SER A 94 -12.99 -1.80 -0.76
N ALA A 95 -11.97 -1.21 -1.37
CA ALA A 95 -10.72 -0.86 -0.70
C ALA A 95 -10.93 0.21 0.38
N THR A 96 -11.74 1.24 0.11
CA THR A 96 -12.07 2.28 1.10
C THR A 96 -12.93 1.74 2.25
N ARG A 97 -13.87 0.82 1.96
CA ARG A 97 -14.58 0.05 3.00
C ARG A 97 -13.62 -0.77 3.85
N LEU A 98 -12.66 -1.45 3.23
CA LEU A 98 -11.68 -2.24 3.94
C LEU A 98 -10.77 -1.37 4.84
N ILE A 99 -10.34 -0.18 4.39
CA ILE A 99 -9.57 0.74 5.25
C ILE A 99 -10.36 1.11 6.50
N ARG A 100 -11.63 1.51 6.35
CA ARG A 100 -12.50 1.83 7.49
C ARG A 100 -12.67 0.64 8.44
N HIS A 101 -12.84 -0.55 7.87
CA HIS A 101 -12.94 -1.79 8.63
C HIS A 101 -11.67 -2.10 9.43
N LEU A 102 -10.50 -1.99 8.79
CA LEU A 102 -9.19 -2.19 9.44
C LEU A 102 -8.93 -1.14 10.53
N ALA A 103 -9.32 0.11 10.30
CA ALA A 103 -9.23 1.18 11.29
C ALA A 103 -10.07 0.87 12.54
N GLY A 104 -11.32 0.40 12.35
CA GLY A 104 -12.20 -0.02 13.46
C GLY A 104 -11.64 -1.21 14.25
N LYS A 105 -10.73 -2.00 13.66
CA LYS A 105 -10.02 -3.09 14.35
C LYS A 105 -8.69 -2.66 15.00
N GLY A 106 -8.38 -1.36 15.01
CA GLY A 106 -7.17 -0.83 15.61
C GLY A 106 -5.90 -1.05 14.79
N CYS A 107 -6.01 -1.25 13.47
CA CYS A 107 -4.82 -1.29 12.62
C CYS A 107 -4.13 0.08 12.56
N GLY A 108 -2.80 0.08 12.62
CA GLY A 108 -2.02 1.31 12.46
C GLY A 108 -2.15 1.88 11.04
N LEU A 109 -2.83 3.01 10.91
CA LEU A 109 -3.01 3.71 9.63
C LEU A 109 -1.76 4.49 9.19
N MET A 110 -0.82 4.69 10.11
CA MET A 110 0.37 5.53 9.92
C MET A 110 1.69 4.77 10.11
N ASP A 111 1.64 3.44 10.13
CA ASP A 111 2.81 2.61 10.37
C ASP A 111 3.82 2.77 9.24
N ARG A 112 5.10 2.82 9.60
CA ARG A 112 6.19 2.89 8.62
C ARG A 112 6.56 1.49 8.17
N ALA A 113 6.71 1.28 6.86
CA ALA A 113 7.25 0.04 6.34
C ALA A 113 8.72 -0.13 6.78
N ALA A 114 9.11 -1.32 7.22
CA ALA A 114 10.47 -1.56 7.72
C ALA A 114 11.57 -1.29 6.67
N ILE A 115 11.32 -1.62 5.40
CA ILE A 115 12.37 -1.64 4.36
C ILE A 115 12.13 -0.61 3.25
N ASP A 116 10.88 -0.40 2.82
CA ASP A 116 10.53 0.49 1.70
C ASP A 116 10.64 1.98 2.09
N HIS A 117 11.84 2.40 2.47
CA HIS A 117 12.15 3.75 2.93
C HIS A 117 11.27 4.26 4.07
N GLY A 118 10.65 3.39 4.87
CA GLY A 118 9.74 3.86 5.92
C GLY A 118 8.42 4.40 5.38
N ASN A 119 8.06 4.10 4.12
CA ASN A 119 6.84 4.60 3.52
C ASN A 119 5.63 4.17 4.36
N THR A 120 4.80 5.15 4.71
CA THR A 120 3.49 4.91 5.32
C THR A 120 2.46 4.58 4.23
N PRO A 121 1.27 4.08 4.58
CA PRO A 121 0.22 3.85 3.59
C PRO A 121 -0.12 5.10 2.76
N ALA A 122 -0.04 6.30 3.36
CA ALA A 122 -0.25 7.56 2.65
C ALA A 122 0.84 7.85 1.60
N HIS A 123 2.10 7.47 1.85
CA HIS A 123 3.16 7.57 0.84
C HIS A 123 2.89 6.67 -0.35
N LEU A 124 2.48 5.42 -0.10
CA LEU A 124 2.15 4.46 -1.16
C LEU A 124 0.94 4.91 -1.98
N ALA A 125 -0.12 5.38 -1.31
CA ALA A 125 -1.29 5.93 -2.00
C ALA A 125 -0.90 7.15 -2.86
N ALA A 126 -0.01 7.99 -2.36
CA ALA A 126 0.46 9.16 -3.10
C ALA A 126 1.33 8.79 -4.30
N GLU A 127 2.24 7.83 -4.15
CA GLU A 127 3.11 7.32 -5.22
C GLU A 127 2.34 6.58 -6.33
N LEU A 128 1.14 6.06 -6.02
CA LEU A 128 0.27 5.34 -6.95
C LEU A 128 -0.92 6.18 -7.46
N ASP A 129 -0.93 7.48 -7.20
CA ASP A 129 -2.00 8.42 -7.58
C ASP A 129 -3.41 8.03 -7.09
N ARG A 130 -3.50 7.41 -5.90
CA ARG A 130 -4.75 6.91 -5.31
C ARG A 130 -5.39 7.92 -4.36
N VAL A 131 -6.05 8.93 -4.94
CA VAL A 131 -6.76 9.97 -4.20
C VAL A 131 -7.84 9.39 -3.28
N ASP A 132 -8.56 8.36 -3.74
CA ASP A 132 -9.60 7.65 -2.98
C ASP A 132 -9.08 7.13 -1.63
N ILE A 133 -7.93 6.46 -1.65
CA ILE A 133 -7.33 5.91 -0.44
C ILE A 133 -6.75 7.01 0.44
N LEU A 134 -6.06 7.97 -0.17
CA LEU A 134 -5.41 9.05 0.55
C LEU A 134 -6.42 9.92 1.29
N ASP A 135 -7.57 10.20 0.68
CA ASP A 135 -8.67 10.95 1.29
C ASP A 135 -9.25 10.23 2.51
N HIS A 136 -9.54 8.94 2.37
CA HIS A 136 -10.02 8.16 3.50
C HIS A 136 -9.00 8.04 4.63
N LEU A 137 -7.71 7.89 4.32
CA LEU A 137 -6.66 7.90 5.33
C LEU A 137 -6.56 9.26 6.04
N ALA A 138 -6.65 10.37 5.30
CA ALA A 138 -6.63 11.71 5.86
C ALA A 138 -7.83 11.92 6.81
N VAL A 139 -9.05 11.58 6.38
CA VAL A 139 -10.25 11.68 7.21
C VAL A 139 -10.13 10.85 8.49
N LEU A 140 -9.70 9.59 8.39
CA LEU A 140 -9.59 8.69 9.54
C LEU A 140 -8.48 9.06 10.52
N THR A 141 -7.52 9.85 10.08
CA THR A 141 -6.38 10.27 10.90
C THR A 141 -6.41 11.75 11.27
N GLY A 142 -7.45 12.49 10.90
CA GLY A 142 -7.49 13.95 11.07
C GLY A 142 -6.43 14.70 10.26
N GLY A 143 -5.91 14.10 9.19
CA GLY A 143 -4.89 14.69 8.32
C GLY A 143 -3.44 14.40 8.74
N ASP A 144 -3.20 13.87 9.94
CA ASP A 144 -1.85 13.61 10.48
C ASP A 144 -1.02 12.70 9.56
N CYS A 145 -1.66 11.77 8.85
CA CYS A 145 -0.94 10.88 7.91
C CYS A 145 -0.25 11.63 6.76
N LEU A 146 -0.71 12.85 6.43
CA LEU A 146 -0.17 13.68 5.35
C LEU A 146 1.11 14.43 5.75
N HIS A 147 1.39 14.52 7.05
CA HIS A 147 2.56 15.19 7.61
C HIS A 147 3.62 14.20 8.11
N ARG A 148 3.29 12.90 8.18
CA ARG A 148 4.24 11.86 8.56
C ARG A 148 5.37 11.77 7.54
N GLU A 149 6.59 11.86 8.02
CA GLU A 149 7.78 11.63 7.20
C GLU A 149 8.13 10.15 7.14
N ASN A 150 8.62 9.68 5.99
CA ASN A 150 9.26 8.38 5.83
C ASN A 150 10.73 8.42 6.33
N HIS A 151 11.49 7.34 6.20
CA HIS A 151 12.90 7.27 6.63
C HIS A 151 13.85 8.19 5.84
N ARG A 152 13.37 8.81 4.74
CA ARG A 152 14.11 9.82 3.98
C ARG A 152 13.74 11.26 4.38
N GLY A 153 12.92 11.44 5.43
CA GLY A 153 12.42 12.76 5.83
C GLY A 153 11.41 13.34 4.84
N LEU A 154 10.83 12.52 3.96
CA LEU A 154 9.86 12.97 2.97
C LEU A 154 8.45 12.73 3.49
N THR A 155 7.58 13.73 3.37
CA THR A 155 6.12 13.60 3.47
C THR A 155 5.53 13.02 2.18
N PRO A 156 4.27 12.54 2.17
CA PRO A 156 3.61 12.06 0.96
C PRO A 156 3.65 13.05 -0.21
N ILE A 157 3.41 14.35 0.04
CA ILE A 157 3.47 15.37 -1.02
C ILE A 157 4.90 15.59 -1.54
N GLN A 158 5.91 15.58 -0.66
CA GLN A 158 7.31 15.73 -1.07
C GLN A 158 7.78 14.50 -1.88
N LEU A 159 7.31 13.30 -1.53
CA LEU A 159 7.57 12.09 -2.31
C LEU A 159 7.03 12.22 -3.75
N VAL A 160 5.81 12.72 -3.91
CA VAL A 160 5.20 12.96 -5.23
C VAL A 160 6.01 13.98 -6.04
N VAL A 161 6.45 15.07 -5.42
CA VAL A 161 7.28 16.10 -6.06
C VAL A 161 8.62 15.52 -6.50
N MET A 162 9.26 14.72 -5.65
CA MET A 162 10.55 14.07 -5.94
C MET A 162 10.45 13.07 -7.10
N LYS A 163 9.35 12.31 -7.17
CA LYS A 163 9.11 11.26 -8.16
C LYS A 163 8.69 11.79 -9.54
N ARG A 164 8.67 13.12 -9.74
CA ARG A 164 8.39 13.86 -10.99
C ARG A 164 7.90 12.96 -12.13
N ARG A 165 6.56 12.79 -12.27
CA ARG A 165 5.79 12.64 -13.53
C ARG A 165 4.57 11.68 -13.54
N THR A 166 4.15 11.03 -12.45
CA THR A 166 3.02 10.06 -12.54
C THR A 166 1.78 10.35 -11.69
N CYS A 167 1.83 11.24 -10.70
CA CYS A 167 0.75 11.37 -9.70
C CYS A 167 0.04 12.74 -9.75
N ALA A 168 -0.62 13.03 -10.87
CA ALA A 168 -1.18 14.34 -11.14
C ALA A 168 -2.43 14.64 -10.30
N GLN A 169 -3.23 13.62 -9.96
CA GLN A 169 -4.47 13.83 -9.20
C GLN A 169 -4.16 14.05 -7.71
N VAL A 170 -3.34 13.20 -7.12
CA VAL A 170 -2.91 13.32 -5.72
C VAL A 170 -2.14 14.61 -5.49
N PHE A 171 -1.26 15.02 -6.42
CA PHE A 171 -0.53 16.27 -6.25
C PHE A 171 -1.47 17.47 -6.12
N ARG A 172 -2.51 17.55 -6.96
CA ARG A 172 -3.52 18.62 -6.87
C ARG A 172 -4.27 18.54 -5.55
N TYR A 173 -4.76 17.35 -5.20
CA TYR A 173 -5.47 17.11 -3.94
C TYR A 173 -4.66 17.55 -2.71
N LEU A 174 -3.39 17.11 -2.60
CA LEU A 174 -2.51 17.44 -1.48
C LEU A 174 -2.12 18.91 -1.43
N ARG A 175 -2.00 19.57 -2.59
CA ARG A 175 -1.74 21.00 -2.67
C ARG A 175 -2.95 21.78 -2.17
N ASP A 176 -4.15 21.41 -2.62
CA ASP A 176 -5.38 22.13 -2.30
C ASP A 176 -5.74 21.99 -0.80
N LEU A 177 -5.45 20.84 -0.19
CA LEU A 177 -5.55 20.61 1.27
C LEU A 177 -4.58 21.42 2.13
N LYS A 178 -3.41 21.80 1.60
CA LYS A 178 -2.44 22.64 2.33
C LYS A 178 -2.77 24.14 2.26
N LEU A 179 -3.74 24.52 1.42
CA LEU A 179 -4.20 25.89 1.24
C LEU A 179 -5.50 26.19 2.02
N THR A 180 -6.08 25.19 2.67
CA THR A 180 -7.22 25.27 3.59
C THR A 180 -6.75 25.21 5.02
#